data_AF-A0A086AFA6-F1
#
_entry.id   AF-A0A086AFA6-F1
#
_cell.length_a   1.000
_cell.length_b   1.000
_cell.length_c   1.000
_cell.angle_alpha   90.00
_cell.angle_beta   90.00
_cell.angle_gamma   90.00
#
_symmetry.space_group_name_H-M   'P 1'
#
loop_
_entity.id
_entity.type
_entity.pdbx_description
1 polymer ?
#
loop_
_entity_poly.entity_id
_entity_poly.type
_entity_poly.pdbx_seq_one_letter_code
_entity_poly.pdbx_strand_id
1 'polypeptide(L)'
;MKKIIIAVVSLLSFSMYSQSRYELQDTGKERLYLSDTIIQMAANKVITNEPMLIVDGITYTYQDLEKKKLALSKNQILKIVPVDKQKAISDYGDTEGVGVLILTTLNASN
;
A
#
# COMPACT_ATOMS: atom_id res chain seq x y z
N MET A 1 -14.61 -3.99 32.04
CA MET A 1 -13.45 -4.79 31.55
C MET A 1 -13.77 -5.54 30.25
N LYS A 2 -14.77 -6.44 30.19
CA LYS A 2 -15.12 -7.19 28.96
C LYS A 2 -15.37 -6.31 27.71
N LYS A 3 -16.08 -5.19 27.85
CA LYS A 3 -16.37 -4.25 26.74
C LYS A 3 -15.12 -3.54 26.19
N ILE A 4 -14.12 -3.28 27.04
CA ILE A 4 -12.86 -2.62 26.64
C ILE A 4 -11.97 -3.59 25.86
N ILE A 5 -11.89 -4.85 26.32
CA ILE A 5 -11.11 -5.89 25.65
C ILE A 5 -11.66 -6.16 24.24
N ILE A 6 -13.00 -6.21 24.07
CA ILE A 6 -13.64 -6.41 22.77
C ILE A 6 -13.33 -5.27 21.79
N ALA A 7 -13.32 -4.01 22.28
CA ALA A 7 -13.00 -2.85 21.45
C ALA A 7 -11.54 -2.85 20.95
N VAL A 8 -10.60 -3.27 21.78
CA VAL A 8 -9.18 -3.38 21.40
C VAL A 8 -8.95 -4.47 20.36
N VAL A 9 -9.56 -5.65 20.54
CA VAL A 9 -9.42 -6.78 19.60
C VAL A 9 -10.00 -6.46 18.22
N SER A 10 -11.11 -5.71 18.17
CA SER A 10 -11.73 -5.32 16.90
C SER A 10 -10.87 -4.29 16.14
N LEU A 11 -10.34 -3.26 16.81
CA LEU A 11 -9.44 -2.28 16.18
C LEU A 11 -8.19 -2.93 15.57
N LEU A 12 -7.57 -3.87 16.29
CA LEU A 12 -6.38 -4.58 15.82
C LEU A 12 -6.69 -5.41 14.56
N SER A 13 -7.85 -6.07 14.53
CA SER A 13 -8.29 -6.88 13.39
C SER A 13 -8.48 -6.03 12.11
N PHE A 14 -9.06 -4.84 12.23
CA PHE A 14 -9.23 -3.93 11.09
C PHE A 14 -7.89 -3.44 10.53
N SER A 15 -6.92 -3.13 11.41
CA SER A 15 -5.59 -2.68 10.99
C SER A 15 -4.80 -3.77 10.25
N MET A 16 -4.90 -5.03 10.69
CA MET A 16 -4.25 -6.16 10.03
C MET A 16 -4.90 -6.48 8.67
N TYR A 17 -6.23 -6.34 8.58
CA TYR A 17 -6.96 -6.59 7.32
C TYR A 17 -6.59 -5.59 6.23
N SER A 18 -6.45 -4.31 6.58
CA SER A 18 -6.00 -3.24 5.68
C SER A 18 -4.61 -3.52 5.09
N GLN A 19 -3.66 -3.94 5.93
CA GLN A 19 -2.27 -4.20 5.52
C GLN A 19 -2.15 -5.40 4.56
N SER A 20 -3.01 -6.40 4.70
CA SER A 20 -2.96 -7.63 3.90
C SER A 20 -3.12 -7.40 2.38
N ARG A 21 -3.71 -6.26 1.98
CA ARG A 21 -3.94 -5.86 0.58
C ARG A 21 -2.64 -5.50 -0.15
N TYR A 22 -1.63 -5.05 0.60
CA TYR A 22 -0.33 -4.68 0.09
C TYR A 22 0.72 -5.80 0.25
N GLU A 23 0.30 -7.00 0.65
CA GLU A 23 1.20 -8.14 0.73
C GLU A 23 1.72 -8.54 -0.66
N LEU A 24 3.02 -8.79 -0.73
CA LEU A 24 3.71 -9.34 -1.89
C LEU A 24 3.48 -10.86 -1.98
N GLN A 25 3.86 -11.47 -3.10
CA GLN A 25 3.73 -12.92 -3.29
C GLN A 25 4.82 -13.73 -2.54
N ASP A 26 5.80 -13.05 -1.94
CA ASP A 26 6.86 -13.68 -1.17
C ASP A 26 6.34 -14.41 0.08
N THR A 27 7.22 -15.21 0.67
CA THR A 27 6.97 -15.87 1.94
C THR A 27 7.73 -15.20 3.09
N GLY A 28 7.28 -15.45 4.32
CA GLY A 28 7.95 -14.90 5.51
C GLY A 28 7.86 -13.37 5.58
N LYS A 29 8.93 -12.73 6.03
CA LYS A 29 8.96 -11.27 6.27
C LYS A 29 8.88 -10.44 5.00
N GLU A 30 9.40 -10.95 3.89
CA GLU A 30 9.43 -10.20 2.64
C GLU A 30 8.04 -9.98 2.04
N ARG A 31 7.08 -10.85 2.40
CA ARG A 31 5.66 -10.66 2.10
C ARG A 31 5.12 -9.32 2.57
N LEU A 32 5.61 -8.84 3.72
CA LEU A 32 5.15 -7.62 4.38
C LEU A 32 5.94 -6.37 3.97
N TYR A 33 6.93 -6.51 3.08
CA TYR A 33 7.85 -5.42 2.75
C TYR A 33 7.14 -4.14 2.28
N LEU A 34 6.17 -4.28 1.37
CA LEU A 34 5.42 -3.12 0.85
C LEU A 34 4.47 -2.54 1.89
N SER A 35 3.73 -3.37 2.63
CA SER A 35 2.85 -2.89 3.70
C SER A 35 3.62 -2.15 4.79
N ASP A 36 4.77 -2.68 5.21
CA ASP A 36 5.62 -2.06 6.23
C ASP A 36 6.18 -0.72 5.73
N THR A 37 6.56 -0.65 4.46
CA THR A 37 7.01 0.61 3.83
C THR A 37 5.91 1.66 3.83
N ILE A 38 4.68 1.29 3.47
CA ILE A 38 3.51 2.18 3.48
C ILE A 38 3.22 2.67 4.90
N ILE A 39 3.24 1.78 5.90
CA ILE A 39 3.01 2.15 7.31
C ILE A 39 4.05 3.17 7.78
N GLN A 40 5.33 2.95 7.46
CA GLN A 40 6.40 3.86 7.83
C GLN A 40 6.21 5.24 7.18
N MET A 41 5.84 5.30 5.90
CA MET A 41 5.55 6.56 5.21
C MET A 41 4.31 7.26 5.76
N ALA A 42 3.27 6.51 6.11
CA ALA A 42 2.04 7.02 6.71
C ALA A 42 2.27 7.57 8.13
N ALA A 43 3.08 6.88 8.94
CA ALA A 43 3.49 7.37 10.27
C ALA A 43 4.23 8.71 10.18
N ASN A 44 4.98 8.93 9.09
CA ASN A 44 5.66 10.18 8.77
C ASN A 44 4.76 11.21 8.05
N LYS A 45 3.46 10.94 7.89
CA LYS A 45 2.46 11.79 7.22
C LYS A 45 2.79 12.14 5.76
N VAL A 46 3.56 11.29 5.09
CA VAL A 46 3.91 11.46 3.67
C VAL A 46 2.75 11.05 2.77
N ILE A 47 2.02 10.01 3.17
CA ILE A 47 0.85 9.43 2.51
C ILE A 47 -0.13 8.93 3.59
N THR A 48 -1.29 8.38 3.22
CA THR A 48 -2.12 7.62 4.17
C THR A 48 -1.67 6.15 4.23
N ASN A 49 -2.29 5.36 5.10
CA ASN A 49 -2.12 3.90 5.14
C ASN A 49 -2.84 3.17 4.00
N GLU A 50 -3.61 3.88 3.17
CA GLU A 50 -4.38 3.34 2.06
C GLU A 50 -4.04 4.03 0.73
N PRO A 51 -2.76 4.19 0.37
CA PRO A 51 -2.38 4.93 -0.82
C PRO A 51 -2.82 4.22 -2.10
N MET A 52 -3.09 5.00 -3.14
CA MET A 52 -3.19 4.46 -4.49
C MET A 52 -1.79 4.09 -5.00
N LEU A 53 -1.66 2.95 -5.66
CA LEU A 53 -0.38 2.49 -6.22
C LEU A 53 -0.36 2.67 -7.73
N ILE A 54 0.77 3.13 -8.26
CA ILE A 54 1.06 3.16 -9.68
C ILE A 54 2.25 2.23 -9.92
N VAL A 55 1.99 1.02 -10.40
CA VAL A 55 3.04 0.03 -10.69
C VAL A 55 3.35 0.08 -12.18
N ASP A 56 4.54 0.57 -12.54
CA ASP A 56 5.00 0.69 -13.93
C ASP A 56 3.96 1.36 -14.86
N GLY A 57 3.27 2.37 -14.33
CA GLY A 57 2.24 3.14 -15.04
C GLY A 57 0.81 2.57 -14.95
N ILE A 58 0.63 1.40 -14.33
CA ILE A 58 -0.70 0.81 -14.09
C ILE A 58 -1.20 1.21 -12.70
N THR A 59 -2.41 1.74 -12.66
CA THR A 59 -3.07 2.19 -11.42
C THR A 59 -3.75 1.04 -10.69
N TYR A 60 -3.52 0.96 -9.38
CA TYR A 60 -4.20 0.05 -8.45
C TYR A 60 -4.73 0.85 -7.27
N THR A 61 -6.06 0.86 -7.12
CA THR A 61 -6.71 1.44 -5.94
C THR A 61 -6.70 0.46 -4.76
N TYR A 62 -6.97 0.96 -3.57
CA TYR A 62 -7.11 0.13 -2.38
C TYR A 62 -8.21 -0.95 -2.52
N GLN A 63 -9.27 -0.64 -3.26
CA GLN A 63 -10.37 -1.57 -3.56
C GLN A 63 -9.96 -2.62 -4.60
N ASP A 64 -9.09 -2.28 -5.55
CA ASP A 64 -8.56 -3.26 -6.51
C ASP A 64 -7.70 -4.30 -5.81
N LEU A 65 -6.87 -3.85 -4.86
CA LEU A 65 -5.96 -4.70 -4.08
C LEU A 65 -6.68 -5.63 -3.09
N GLU A 66 -7.91 -5.31 -2.71
CA GLU A 66 -8.79 -6.22 -1.97
C GLU A 66 -9.23 -7.41 -2.82
N LYS A 67 -9.57 -7.13 -4.08
CA LYS A 67 -10.09 -8.13 -5.02
C LYS A 67 -8.95 -8.99 -5.57
N LYS A 68 -7.79 -8.37 -5.82
CA LYS A 68 -6.63 -9.01 -6.41
C LYS A 68 -5.34 -8.38 -5.90
N LYS A 69 -4.57 -9.16 -5.15
CA LYS A 69 -3.24 -8.76 -4.67
C LYS A 69 -2.26 -8.56 -5.83
N LEU A 70 -1.22 -7.76 -5.56
CA LEU A 70 -0.10 -7.58 -6.49
C LEU A 70 0.65 -8.90 -6.67
N ALA A 71 0.78 -9.35 -7.91
CA ALA A 71 1.64 -10.48 -8.27
C ALA A 71 3.09 -9.99 -8.42
N LEU A 72 3.65 -9.47 -7.31
CA LEU A 72 5.00 -8.92 -7.24
C LEU A 72 5.74 -9.53 -6.06
N SER A 73 7.01 -9.82 -6.27
CA SER A 73 7.98 -10.14 -5.23
C SER A 73 8.84 -8.93 -4.87
N LYS A 74 9.36 -8.86 -3.64
CA LYS A 74 10.22 -7.78 -3.16
C LYS A 74 11.42 -7.55 -4.07
N ASN A 75 12.05 -8.64 -4.54
CA ASN A 75 13.21 -8.55 -5.42
C ASN A 75 12.89 -7.93 -6.79
N GLN A 76 11.62 -7.85 -7.18
CA GLN A 76 11.19 -7.17 -8.40
C GLN A 76 10.98 -5.67 -8.18
N ILE A 77 10.84 -5.19 -6.94
CA ILE A 77 10.62 -3.77 -6.65
C ILE A 77 11.97 -3.05 -6.64
N LEU A 78 12.20 -2.19 -7.63
CA LEU A 78 13.38 -1.33 -7.70
C LEU A 78 13.26 -0.11 -6.82
N LYS A 79 12.07 0.51 -6.85
CA LYS A 79 11.87 1.82 -6.25
C LYS A 79 10.42 1.99 -5.82
N ILE A 80 10.25 2.64 -4.67
CA ILE A 80 8.95 3.10 -4.16
C ILE A 80 9.11 4.60 -3.92
N VAL A 81 8.28 5.41 -4.57
CA VAL A 81 8.36 6.88 -4.50
C VAL A 81 7.00 7.47 -4.18
N PRO A 82 6.85 8.25 -3.09
CA PRO A 82 5.65 9.03 -2.87
C PRO A 82 5.57 10.18 -3.86
N VAL A 83 4.38 10.41 -4.39
CA VAL A 83 4.09 11.55 -5.26
C VAL A 83 3.60 12.71 -4.41
N ASP A 84 4.11 13.91 -4.67
CA ASP A 84 3.60 15.13 -4.07
C ASP A 84 2.09 15.27 -4.34
N LYS A 85 1.32 15.76 -3.36
CA LYS A 85 -0.14 15.86 -3.46
C LYS A 85 -0.61 16.66 -4.67
N GLN A 86 0.04 17.78 -4.99
CA GLN A 86 -0.36 18.61 -6.14
C GLN A 86 -0.09 17.87 -7.45
N LYS A 87 1.07 17.22 -7.54
CA LYS A 87 1.43 16.41 -8.70
C LYS A 87 0.49 15.21 -8.87
N ALA A 88 0.15 14.54 -7.77
CA ALA A 88 -0.79 13.42 -7.79
C ALA A 88 -2.17 13.84 -8.30
N ILE A 89 -2.68 15.00 -7.88
CA ILE A 89 -3.95 15.56 -8.37
C ILE A 89 -3.88 15.90 -9.85
N SER A 90 -2.78 16.49 -10.29
CA SER A 90 -2.56 16.85 -11.70
C SER A 90 -2.53 15.61 -12.61
N ASP A 91 -1.81 14.56 -12.20
CA ASP A 91 -1.53 13.40 -13.05
C ASP A 91 -2.65 12.35 -12.97
N TYR A 92 -3.34 12.23 -11.83
CA TYR A 92 -4.28 11.14 -11.56
C TYR A 92 -5.69 11.59 -11.11
N GLY A 93 -5.95 12.90 -11.02
CA GLY A 93 -7.23 13.43 -10.54
C GLY A 93 -7.32 13.48 -9.01
N ASP A 94 -8.50 13.83 -8.48
CA ASP A 94 -8.68 13.92 -7.04
C ASP A 94 -8.42 12.57 -6.38
N THR A 95 -7.33 12.49 -5.62
CA THR A 95 -6.93 11.27 -4.92
C THR A 95 -7.63 11.15 -3.56
N GLU A 96 -8.62 11.99 -3.25
CA GLU A 96 -9.34 12.06 -1.97
C GLU A 96 -8.39 12.16 -0.75
N GLY A 97 -7.19 12.68 -0.97
CA GLY A 97 -6.14 12.75 0.06
C GLY A 97 -5.50 11.43 0.46
N VAL A 98 -5.76 10.30 -0.22
CA VAL A 98 -5.13 9.00 0.10
C VAL A 98 -3.63 8.96 -0.17
N GLY A 99 -3.14 9.86 -1.03
CA GLY A 99 -1.74 9.86 -1.47
C GLY A 99 -1.47 8.80 -2.53
N VAL A 100 -0.36 8.96 -3.26
CA VAL A 100 0.00 8.10 -4.39
C VAL A 100 1.43 7.61 -4.22
N LEU A 101 1.64 6.32 -4.45
CA LEU A 101 2.96 5.70 -4.51
C LEU A 101 3.23 5.17 -5.91
N ILE A 102 4.37 5.58 -6.48
CA ILE A 102 4.89 4.99 -7.71
C ILE A 102 5.83 3.85 -7.34
N LEU A 103 5.54 2.66 -7.85
CA LEU A 103 6.39 1.48 -7.78
C LEU A 103 7.00 1.27 -9.17
N THR A 104 8.33 1.24 -9.22
CA THR A 104 9.08 0.85 -10.40
C THR A 104 9.59 -0.57 -10.19
N THR A 105 9.37 -1.45 -11.15
CA THR A 105 9.86 -2.83 -11.09
C THR A 105 11.07 -3.07 -11.99
N LEU A 106 11.88 -4.07 -11.67
CA LEU A 106 12.81 -4.67 -12.63
C LEU A 106 11.95 -5.26 -13.73
N ASN A 107 11.85 -4.59 -14.88
CA ASN A 107 11.05 -5.04 -16.01
C ASN A 107 11.12 -6.56 -16.17
N ALA A 108 9.98 -7.24 -16.05
CA ALA A 108 9.75 -8.47 -16.80
C ALA A 108 9.56 -8.05 -18.26
N SER A 109 10.66 -7.68 -18.93
CA SER A 109 10.71 -7.72 -20.38
C SER A 109 10.59 -9.19 -20.77
N ASN A 110 9.36 -9.64 -21.00
CA ASN A 110 9.10 -10.79 -21.88
C ASN A 110 9.06 -10.27 -23.32
#